data_AF-A0AAJ6THD2-F1
#
_entry.id   AF-A0AAJ6THD2-F1
#
_cell.length_a   1.000
_cell.length_b   1.000
_cell.length_c   1.000
_cell.angle_alpha   90.00
_cell.angle_beta   90.00
_cell.angle_gamma   90.00
#
_symmetry.space_group_name_H-M   'P 1'
#
loop_
_entity.id
_entity.type
_entity.pdbx_description
1 polymer ?
#
loop_
_entity_poly.entity_id
_entity_poly.type
_entity_poly.pdbx_seq_one_letter_code
_entity_poly.pdbx_strand_id
1 'polypeptide(L)'
;MSNQFSEDNEDATVAGFEVPRSPDSSYNNAYPGNEDEVRDPPLVPPHLQHSLLSYPASADSSETLPLPQNVIFNHLYIENQETPRSVVALGFTHRFHSKFVTVVLYKPVQRRGSAST
;
A
#
# COMPACT_ATOMS: atom_id res chain seq x y z
N MET A 1 -10.34 17.39 -28.68
CA MET A 1 -10.53 15.93 -28.69
C MET A 1 -11.06 15.56 -27.31
N SER A 2 -12.38 15.35 -27.21
CA SER A 2 -13.02 14.97 -25.95
C SER A 2 -12.81 13.48 -25.76
N ASN A 3 -12.00 13.08 -24.77
CA ASN A 3 -11.92 11.68 -24.37
C ASN A 3 -13.14 11.36 -23.50
N GLN A 4 -14.23 10.93 -24.13
CA GLN A 4 -15.26 10.14 -23.47
C GLN A 4 -14.70 8.73 -23.27
N PHE A 5 -14.03 8.50 -22.14
CA PHE A 5 -13.91 7.15 -21.60
C PHE A 5 -15.18 6.91 -20.80
N SER A 6 -16.04 6.04 -21.33
CA SER A 6 -17.17 5.47 -20.61
C SER A 6 -16.62 4.74 -19.38
N GLU A 7 -16.85 5.28 -18.19
CA GLU A 7 -16.66 4.58 -16.92
C GLU A 7 -17.79 3.56 -16.76
N ASP A 8 -17.82 2.55 -17.62
CA ASP A 8 -18.70 1.39 -17.45
C ASP A 8 -17.97 0.38 -16.57
N ASN A 9 -17.77 0.76 -15.31
CA ASN A 9 -17.33 -0.15 -14.26
C ASN A 9 -18.60 -0.51 -13.47
N GLU A 10 -19.34 -1.51 -13.95
CA GLU A 10 -20.47 -2.14 -13.25
C GLU A 10 -19.99 -2.95 -12.03
N ASP A 11 -19.16 -2.34 -11.19
CA ASP A 11 -18.89 -2.86 -9.86
C ASP A 11 -20.04 -2.41 -8.95
N ALA A 12 -20.76 -3.39 -8.38
CA ALA A 12 -21.82 -3.15 -7.42
C ALA A 12 -21.29 -2.26 -6.28
N THR A 13 -21.55 -0.95 -6.38
CA THR A 13 -21.03 0.04 -5.45
C THR A 13 -21.93 0.05 -4.23
N VAL A 14 -21.36 -0.23 -3.06
CA VAL A 14 -22.10 -0.21 -1.80
C VAL A 14 -22.28 1.25 -1.37
N ALA A 15 -23.53 1.68 -1.18
CA ALA A 15 -23.87 3.04 -0.77
C ALA A 15 -23.06 3.47 0.47
N GLY A 16 -22.26 4.54 0.34
CA GLY A 16 -21.37 5.07 1.38
C GLY A 16 -19.92 4.58 1.33
N PHE A 17 -19.59 3.69 0.38
CA PHE A 17 -18.23 3.20 0.12
C PHE A 17 -17.78 3.53 -1.31
N GLU A 18 -18.41 4.51 -1.95
CA GLU A 18 -17.97 5.04 -3.24
C GLU A 18 -16.53 5.53 -3.12
N VAL A 19 -15.66 5.10 -4.04
CA VAL A 19 -14.28 5.62 -4.09
C VAL A 19 -14.38 7.09 -4.50
N PRO A 20 -13.95 8.05 -3.64
CA PRO A 20 -14.04 9.46 -3.99
C PRO A 20 -13.11 9.75 -5.17
N ARG A 21 -13.60 10.52 -6.13
CA ARG A 21 -12.77 11.02 -7.23
C ARG A 21 -11.65 11.89 -6.67
N SER A 22 -10.48 11.77 -7.27
CA SER A 22 -9.39 12.72 -7.01
C SER A 22 -9.89 14.15 -7.24
N PRO A 23 -9.52 15.10 -6.37
CA PRO A 23 -9.90 16.50 -6.55
C PRO A 23 -9.37 17.07 -7.87
N ASP A 24 -10.15 17.90 -8.56
CA ASP A 24 -9.80 18.46 -9.87
C ASP A 24 -8.56 19.37 -9.83
N SER A 25 -8.27 20.03 -8.70
CA SER A 25 -7.14 20.96 -8.58
C SER A 25 -6.62 21.20 -7.16
N SER A 26 -6.91 20.35 -6.17
CA SER A 26 -6.51 20.59 -4.77
C SER A 26 -5.10 20.11 -4.41
N TYR A 27 -4.45 19.37 -5.29
CA TYR A 27 -3.08 18.91 -5.07
C TYR A 27 -2.12 20.09 -5.18
N ASN A 28 -1.32 20.31 -4.12
CA ASN A 28 -0.26 21.30 -4.09
C ASN A 28 1.06 20.64 -3.64
N ASN A 29 2.14 21.41 -3.68
CA ASN A 29 3.48 21.00 -3.23
C ASN A 29 4.05 21.95 -2.18
N ALA A 30 3.20 22.77 -1.55
CA ALA A 30 3.60 23.64 -0.47
C ALA A 30 3.87 22.79 0.79
N TYR A 31 4.89 23.16 1.56
CA TYR A 31 5.13 22.51 2.84
C TYR A 31 3.98 22.82 3.81
N PRO A 32 3.50 21.83 4.59
CA PRO A 32 2.51 22.06 5.64
C PRO A 32 2.97 23.14 6.62
N GLY A 33 2.05 23.96 7.11
CA GLY A 33 2.31 25.02 8.09
C GLY A 33 2.12 24.53 9.53
N ASN A 34 2.49 25.37 10.52
CA ASN A 34 2.31 25.04 11.94
C ASN A 34 0.83 24.84 12.33
N GLU A 35 -0.11 25.40 11.55
CA GLU A 35 -1.55 25.24 11.75
C GLU A 35 -2.06 23.83 11.37
N ASP A 36 -1.35 23.12 10.50
CA ASP A 36 -1.66 21.74 10.12
C ASP A 36 -1.22 20.74 11.21
N GLU A 37 -0.33 21.14 12.12
CA GLU A 37 0.19 20.31 13.21
C GLU A 37 -0.69 20.33 14.48
N VAL A 38 -1.76 21.12 14.50
CA VAL A 38 -2.59 21.34 15.70
C VAL A 38 -3.37 20.09 16.11
N ARG A 39 -3.55 19.13 15.20
CA ARG A 39 -4.30 17.89 15.47
C ARG A 39 -3.38 16.68 15.42
N ASP A 40 -3.43 15.88 16.48
CA ASP A 40 -2.75 14.59 16.50
C ASP A 40 -3.22 13.67 15.36
N PRO A 41 -2.30 12.93 14.74
CA PRO A 41 -2.66 11.95 13.73
C PRO A 41 -3.50 10.81 14.35
N PRO A 42 -4.38 10.19 13.57
CA PRO A 42 -5.14 9.03 14.05
C PRO A 42 -4.21 7.88 14.40
N LEU A 43 -4.62 7.07 15.37
CA LEU A 43 -3.92 5.83 15.73
C LEU A 43 -3.96 4.84 14.56
N VAL A 44 -2.87 4.10 14.39
CA VAL A 44 -2.77 3.06 13.35
C VAL A 44 -3.75 1.92 13.68
N PRO A 45 -4.62 1.53 12.74
CA PRO A 45 -5.49 0.37 12.93
C PRO A 45 -4.67 -0.91 13.19
N PRO A 46 -5.04 -1.74 14.20
CA PRO A 46 -4.29 -2.96 14.53
C PRO A 46 -4.24 -3.97 13.37
N HIS A 47 -5.26 -3.96 12.51
CA HIS A 47 -5.32 -4.80 11.30
C HIS A 47 -4.12 -4.61 10.36
N LEU A 48 -3.50 -3.42 10.33
CA LEU A 48 -2.34 -3.15 9.48
C LEU A 48 -1.03 -3.77 10.00
N GLN A 49 -1.02 -4.28 11.23
CA GLN A 49 0.16 -4.92 11.81
C GLN A 49 0.34 -6.36 11.33
N HIS A 50 -0.70 -6.99 10.77
CA HIS A 50 -0.70 -8.40 10.36
C HIS A 50 -0.63 -8.52 8.83
N SER A 51 0.58 -8.53 8.27
CA SER A 51 0.77 -8.81 6.84
C SER A 51 0.61 -10.31 6.54
N LEU A 52 0.03 -10.64 5.38
CA LEU A 52 -0.03 -12.03 4.89
C LEU A 52 1.36 -12.70 4.82
N LEU A 53 2.39 -11.89 4.57
CA LEU A 53 3.78 -12.36 4.41
C LEU A 53 4.50 -12.56 5.75
N SER A 54 3.89 -12.17 6.87
CA SER A 54 4.45 -12.36 8.21
C SER A 54 4.17 -13.74 8.78
N TYR A 55 3.28 -14.53 8.15
CA TYR A 55 3.00 -15.88 8.57
C TYR A 55 4.10 -16.83 8.08
N PRO A 56 4.64 -17.71 8.94
CA PRO A 56 5.61 -18.71 8.51
C PRO A 56 4.97 -19.62 7.45
N ALA A 57 5.64 -19.79 6.31
CA ALA A 57 5.20 -20.76 5.31
C ALA A 57 5.21 -22.16 5.95
N SER A 58 4.05 -22.82 5.99
CA SER A 58 4.02 -24.23 6.40
C SER A 58 4.71 -25.05 5.31
N ALA A 59 5.55 -26.01 5.71
CA ALA A 59 6.36 -26.82 4.78
C ALA A 59 5.52 -27.58 3.74
N ASP A 60 4.22 -27.79 4.02
CA ASP A 60 3.29 -28.54 3.17
C ASP A 60 2.39 -27.63 2.30
N SER A 61 2.45 -26.30 2.46
CA SER A 61 1.55 -25.34 1.80
C SER A 61 2.27 -24.12 1.22
N SER A 62 3.48 -24.31 0.71
CA SER A 62 4.39 -23.23 0.29
C SER A 62 3.84 -22.23 -0.75
N GLU A 63 2.67 -22.47 -1.36
CA GLU A 63 2.07 -21.60 -2.36
C GLU A 63 0.75 -20.92 -1.93
N THR A 64 0.16 -21.29 -0.79
CA THR A 64 -1.17 -20.80 -0.40
C THR A 64 -1.11 -19.86 0.81
N LEU A 65 -1.23 -18.56 0.54
CA LEU A 65 -1.45 -17.54 1.56
C LEU A 65 -2.86 -17.68 2.16
N PRO A 66 -3.04 -17.34 3.46
CA PRO A 66 -4.38 -17.33 4.06
C PRO A 66 -5.26 -16.27 3.38
N LEU A 67 -6.59 -16.44 3.50
CA LEU A 67 -7.54 -15.48 2.97
C LEU A 67 -7.33 -14.11 3.63
N PRO A 68 -7.00 -13.05 2.88
CA PRO A 68 -6.81 -11.72 3.44
C PRO A 68 -8.08 -11.08 3.96
N GLN A 69 -7.93 -10.25 5.00
CA GLN A 69 -8.97 -9.33 5.44
C GLN A 69 -9.08 -8.15 4.46
N ASN A 70 -10.29 -7.63 4.27
CA ASN A 70 -10.50 -6.52 3.32
C ASN A 70 -9.72 -5.25 3.67
N VAL A 71 -9.39 -5.06 4.94
CA VAL A 71 -8.69 -3.87 5.47
C VAL A 71 -7.22 -3.82 5.06
N ILE A 72 -6.61 -4.94 4.66
CA ILE A 72 -5.18 -4.98 4.30
C ILE A 72 -4.92 -4.80 2.79
N PHE A 73 -5.98 -4.66 1.98
CA PHE A 73 -5.83 -4.40 0.55
C PHE A 73 -5.32 -3.00 0.29
N ASN A 74 -4.50 -2.88 -0.76
CA ASN A 74 -3.94 -1.62 -1.21
C ASN A 74 -3.00 -0.94 -0.19
N HIS A 75 -2.55 -1.65 0.83
CA HIS A 75 -1.53 -1.19 1.77
C HIS A 75 -0.13 -1.70 1.37
N LEU A 76 0.85 -0.80 1.40
CA LEU A 76 2.25 -1.09 1.12
C LEU A 76 2.94 -1.57 2.40
N TYR A 77 3.53 -2.77 2.34
CA TYR A 77 4.36 -3.33 3.38
C TYR A 77 5.83 -3.25 2.99
N ILE A 78 6.70 -2.97 3.95
CA ILE A 78 8.14 -2.93 3.75
C ILE A 78 8.77 -3.89 4.75
N GLU A 79 9.68 -4.74 4.27
CA GLU A 79 10.45 -5.60 5.15
C GLU A 79 11.38 -4.74 6.03
N ASN A 80 11.11 -4.68 7.33
CA ASN A 80 11.95 -4.00 8.29
C ASN A 80 13.01 -4.98 8.84
N GLN A 81 14.12 -5.14 8.11
CA GLN A 81 15.29 -5.84 8.63
C GLN A 81 16.37 -4.84 9.05
N GLU A 82 16.92 -5.07 10.24
CA GLU A 82 17.89 -4.21 10.93
C GLU A 82 19.29 -4.21 10.25
N THR A 83 19.52 -5.11 9.30
CA THR A 83 20.78 -5.19 8.56
C THR A 83 20.78 -4.30 7.31
N PRO A 84 21.89 -3.58 7.02
CA PRO A 84 21.99 -2.76 5.82
C PRO A 84 22.06 -3.66 4.58
N ARG A 85 20.93 -3.81 3.88
CA ARG A 85 20.86 -4.48 2.58
C ARG A 85 20.96 -3.48 1.44
N SER A 86 21.51 -3.93 0.31
CA SER A 86 21.49 -3.20 -0.97
C SER A 86 20.14 -3.28 -1.69
N VAL A 87 19.16 -3.97 -1.10
CA VAL A 87 17.83 -4.24 -1.67
C VAL A 87 16.77 -4.00 -0.61
N VAL A 88 15.66 -3.38 -1.01
CA VAL A 88 14.43 -3.25 -0.22
C VAL A 88 13.37 -4.16 -0.81
N ALA A 89 12.71 -4.93 0.04
CA ALA A 89 11.56 -5.75 -0.31
C ALA A 89 10.26 -5.00 0.01
N LEU A 90 9.40 -4.85 -0.99
CA LEU A 90 8.10 -4.19 -0.92
C LEU A 90 6.99 -5.20 -1.18
N GLY A 91 6.04 -5.31 -0.26
CA GLY A 91 4.88 -6.20 -0.35
C GLY A 91 3.58 -5.43 -0.57
N PHE A 92 2.70 -5.92 -1.44
CA PHE A 92 1.41 -5.31 -1.73
C PHE A 92 0.37 -6.37 -2.06
N THR A 93 -0.85 -6.25 -1.53
CA THR A 93 -1.95 -7.16 -1.84
C THR A 93 -3.09 -6.41 -2.53
N HIS A 94 -3.50 -6.94 -3.69
CA HIS A 94 -4.58 -6.39 -4.51
C HIS A 94 -5.64 -7.43 -4.78
N ARG A 95 -6.89 -6.99 -4.92
CA ARG A 95 -8.01 -7.83 -5.34
C ARG A 95 -8.18 -7.71 -6.85
N PHE A 96 -8.07 -8.82 -7.57
CA PHE A 96 -8.36 -8.92 -8.99
C PHE A 96 -9.61 -9.79 -9.19
N HIS A 97 -10.73 -9.16 -9.54
CA HIS A 97 -12.07 -9.78 -9.52
C HIS A 97 -12.40 -10.47 -8.18
N SER A 98 -12.50 -11.81 -8.19
CA SER A 98 -12.80 -12.64 -7.02
C SER A 98 -11.55 -13.29 -6.41
N LYS A 99 -10.36 -12.89 -6.84
CA LYS A 99 -9.07 -13.43 -6.40
C LYS A 99 -8.20 -12.35 -5.76
N PHE A 100 -7.23 -12.79 -4.97
CA PHE A 100 -6.28 -11.92 -4.29
C PHE A 100 -4.87 -12.23 -4.78
N VAL A 101 -4.12 -11.19 -5.07
CA VAL A 101 -2.76 -11.28 -5.58
C VAL A 101 -1.86 -10.51 -4.62
N THR A 102 -0.89 -11.19 -4.03
CA THR A 102 0.17 -10.57 -3.24
C THR A 102 1.44 -10.51 -4.07
N VAL A 103 1.95 -9.31 -4.29
CA VAL A 103 3.17 -9.04 -5.05
C VAL A 103 4.28 -8.68 -4.08
N VAL A 104 5.47 -9.23 -4.31
CA VAL A 104 6.71 -8.84 -3.63
C VAL A 104 7.70 -8.30 -4.65
N LEU A 105 8.05 -7.02 -4.54
CA LEU A 105 9.04 -6.35 -5.37
C LEU A 105 10.35 -6.20 -4.61
N TYR A 106 11.43 -6.76 -5.15
CA TYR A 106 12.79 -6.53 -4.67
C TYR A 106 13.44 -5.42 -5.49
N LYS A 107 13.67 -4.27 -4.86
CA LYS A 107 14.24 -3.09 -5.51
C LYS A 107 15.62 -2.79 -4.93
N PRO A 108 16.69 -2.77 -5.74
CA PRO A 108 17.99 -2.30 -5.30
C PRO A 108 17.96 -0.83 -4.86
N VAL A 109 18.65 -0.50 -3.78
CA VAL A 109 18.75 0.86 -3.25
C VAL A 109 20.23 1.24 -3.18
N GLN A 110 20.60 2.25 -3.95
CA GLN A 110 21.93 2.84 -3.85
C GLN A 110 21.99 3.67 -2.57
N ARG A 111 22.68 3.19 -1.54
CA ARG A 111 23.14 4.08 -0.49
C ARG A 111 24.23 4.95 -1.11
N ARG A 112 23.90 6.20 -1.46
CA ARG A 112 24.90 7.23 -1.72
C ARG A 112 25.78 7.23 -0.48
N GLY A 113 26.99 6.68 -0.61
CA GLY A 113 27.96 6.69 0.46
C GLY A 113 28.05 8.11 0.99
N SER A 114 28.09 8.24 2.31
CA SER A 114 28.52 9.46 2.97
C SER A 114 29.84 9.89 2.35
N ALA A 115 29.77 10.79 1.38
CA ALA A 115 30.92 11.59 0.97
C ALA A 115 31.13 12.54 2.14
N SER A 116 31.91 12.08 3.12
CA SER A 116 32.56 12.97 4.07
C SER A 116 33.50 13.85 3.25
N THR A 117 33.19 15.15 3.22
CA THR A 117 34.16 16.22 3.02
C THR A 117 33.90 17.26 4.09
#